data_AF-A0A069I637-F1
#
_entry.id   AF-A0A069I637-F1
#
_cell.length_a   1.000
_cell.length_b   1.000
_cell.length_c   1.000
_cell.angle_alpha   90.00
_cell.angle_beta   90.00
_cell.angle_gamma   90.00
#
_symmetry.space_group_name_H-M   'P 1'
#
loop_
_entity.id
_entity.type
_entity.pdbx_description
1 polymer ?
#
loop_
_entity_poly.entity_id
_entity_poly.type
_entity_poly.pdbx_seq_one_letter_code
_entity_poly.pdbx_strand_id
1 'polypeptide(L)' 'MGLVAAGEGISIVPSSVHGLKRDDISYKELDDPNLVSPIIMSTRSLDETEEISAMLDMIYRLYEEERLDFLPPGKEPI' A
#
# COMPACT_ATOMS: atom_id res chain seq x y z
N MET A 1 2.69 15.66 7.05
CA MET A 1 1.96 15.72 8.34
C MET A 1 2.29 16.96 9.16
N GLY A 2 3.56 17.33 9.38
CA GLY A 2 3.91 18.51 10.19
C GLY A 2 3.25 19.83 9.73
N LEU A 3 3.15 20.09 8.43
CA LEU A 3 2.47 21.28 7.90
C LEU A 3 0.94 21.20 8.02
N VAL A 4 0.36 19.99 7.91
CA VAL A 4 -1.08 19.77 8.15
C VAL A 4 -1.42 20.03 9.63
N ALA A 5 -0.60 19.50 10.54
CA ALA A 5 -0.68 19.77 11.97
C ALA A 5 -0.49 21.27 12.31
N ALA A 6 0.33 21.99 11.55
CA ALA A 6 0.52 23.43 11.72
C ALA A 6 -0.65 24.28 11.16
N GLY A 7 -1.65 23.66 10.52
CA GLY A 7 -2.81 24.35 9.97
C GLY A 7 -2.62 24.95 8.57
N GLU A 8 -1.54 24.60 7.87
CA GLU A 8 -1.23 25.16 6.54
C GLU A 8 -2.13 24.61 5.42
N GLY A 9 -2.84 23.50 5.65
CA GLY A 9 -3.76 22.94 4.67
C GLY A 9 -4.11 21.47 4.89
N ILE A 10 -4.52 20.80 3.81
CA ILE A 10 -4.92 19.39 3.80
C ILE A 10 -3.98 18.54 2.93
N SER A 11 -3.91 17.24 3.20
CA SER A 11 -3.18 16.27 2.37
C SER A 11 -4.01 15.00 2.22
N ILE A 12 -3.96 14.41 1.03
CA ILE A 12 -4.47 13.05 0.80
C ILE A 12 -3.33 12.08 1.12
N VAL A 13 -3.63 11.03 1.89
CA VAL A 13 -2.64 10.02 2.29
C VAL A 13 -3.24 8.63 2.17
N PRO A 14 -2.44 7.59 1.90
CA PRO A 14 -2.90 6.22 2.01
C PRO A 14 -3.32 5.87 3.44
N SER A 15 -4.24 4.92 3.59
CA SER A 15 -4.72 4.43 4.89
C SER A 15 -3.60 3.91 5.80
N SER A 16 -2.49 3.42 5.24
CA SER A 16 -1.32 2.96 5.99
C SER A 16 -0.64 4.05 6.82
N VAL A 17 -0.84 5.33 6.49
CA VAL A 17 -0.26 6.47 7.24
C VAL A 17 -1.00 6.70 8.58
N HIS A 18 -2.18 6.11 8.76
CA HIS A 18 -3.00 6.28 9.96
C HIS A 18 -2.25 5.83 11.25
N GLY A 19 -1.28 4.91 11.15
CA GLY A 19 -0.44 4.48 12.29
C GLY A 19 0.42 5.60 12.91
N LEU A 20 0.66 6.69 12.20
CA LEU A 20 1.36 7.88 12.69
C LEU A 20 0.37 8.86 13.35
N LYS A 21 -0.53 8.36 14.20
CA LYS A 21 -1.52 9.19 14.89
C LYS A 21 -0.80 10.29 15.68
N ARG A 22 -1.15 11.53 15.35
CA ARG A 22 -0.94 12.69 16.22
C ARG A 22 -2.31 13.23 16.59
N ASP A 23 -2.43 13.70 17.82
CA ASP A 23 -3.70 14.21 18.36
C ASP A 23 -4.16 15.49 17.64
N ASP A 24 -3.26 16.18 16.93
CA ASP A 24 -3.50 17.42 16.19
C ASP A 24 -3.96 17.20 14.73
N ILE A 25 -4.14 15.95 14.29
CA ILE A 25 -4.57 15.64 12.92
C ILE A 25 -5.83 14.76 12.92
N SER A 26 -6.86 15.24 12.23
CA SER A 26 -8.06 14.45 11.94
C SER A 26 -7.96 13.80 10.56
N TYR A 27 -8.23 12.49 10.50
CA TYR A 27 -8.34 11.75 9.24
C TYR A 27 -9.79 11.70 8.80
N LYS A 28 -10.04 11.89 7.49
CA LYS A 28 -11.36 11.77 6.89
C LYS A 28 -11.29 10.80 5.72
N GLU A 29 -12.16 9.80 5.74
CA GLU A 29 -12.31 8.85 4.64
C GLU A 29 -12.86 9.53 3.38
N LEU A 30 -12.41 9.07 2.22
CA LEU A 30 -12.86 9.53 0.92
C LEU A 30 -13.78 8.47 0.31
N ASP A 31 -15.01 8.85 -0.02
CA ASP A 31 -16.05 7.98 -0.58
C ASP A 31 -15.93 7.90 -2.12
N ASP A 32 -14.84 7.33 -2.60
CA ASP A 32 -14.70 6.91 -3.99
C ASP A 32 -13.97 5.56 -4.02
N PRO A 33 -14.63 4.47 -4.44
CA PRO A 33 -14.02 3.15 -4.47
C PRO A 33 -12.84 3.04 -5.45
N ASN A 34 -12.70 3.97 -6.40
CA ASN A 34 -11.57 3.98 -7.34
C ASN A 34 -10.39 4.82 -6.82
N LEU A 35 -10.56 5.55 -5.70
CA LEU A 35 -9.50 6.37 -5.14
C LEU A 35 -8.56 5.53 -4.28
N VAL A 36 -7.78 4.70 -4.97
CA VAL A 36 -6.81 3.79 -4.39
C VAL A 36 -5.38 4.23 -4.70
N SER A 37 -4.44 3.85 -3.83
CA SER A 37 -3.00 4.05 -4.02
C SER A 37 -2.34 2.67 -4.08
N PRO A 38 -2.07 2.10 -5.27
CA PRO A 38 -1.50 0.77 -5.38
C PRO A 38 -0.07 0.72 -4.85
N ILE A 39 0.30 -0.39 -4.22
CA ILE A 39 1.68 -0.74 -3.88
C ILE A 39 2.18 -1.66 -4.99
N ILE A 40 3.29 -1.30 -5.63
CA ILE A 40 3.81 -2.00 -6.82
C ILE A 40 5.23 -2.47 -6.52
N MET A 41 5.49 -3.76 -6.75
CA MET A 41 6.85 -4.31 -6.81
C MET A 41 7.24 -4.45 -8.28
N SER A 42 8.29 -3.75 -8.71
CA SER A 42 8.81 -3.83 -10.08
C SER A 42 10.11 -4.63 -10.11
N THR A 43 10.21 -5.58 -11.03
CA THR A 43 11.39 -6.40 -11.27
C THR A 43 11.81 -6.28 -12.74
N ARG A 44 12.99 -6.80 -13.10
CA ARG A 44 13.37 -6.87 -14.52
C ARG A 44 12.51 -7.94 -15.20
N SER A 45 12.08 -7.71 -16.44
CA SER A 45 11.11 -8.57 -17.14
C SER A 45 11.52 -10.04 -17.34
N LEU A 46 12.80 -10.37 -17.17
CA LEU A 46 13.35 -11.73 -17.33
C LEU A 46 14.10 -12.16 -16.05
N ASP A 47 13.75 -11.55 -14.91
CA ASP A 47 14.34 -11.88 -13.62
C ASP A 47 13.63 -13.09 -13.01
N GLU A 48 14.20 -14.27 -13.23
CA GLU A 48 13.70 -15.55 -12.70
C GLU A 48 14.53 -16.03 -11.51
N THR A 49 15.07 -15.08 -10.73
CA THR A 49 15.89 -15.40 -9.56
C THR A 49 15.05 -16.02 -8.44
N GLU A 50 15.67 -16.97 -7.71
CA GLU A 50 15.02 -17.64 -6.59
C GLU A 50 14.69 -16.63 -5.47
N GLU A 51 15.49 -15.58 -5.32
CA GLU A 51 15.28 -14.52 -4.33
C GLU A 51 13.99 -13.73 -4.55
N ILE A 52 13.67 -13.40 -5.80
CA ILE A 52 12.44 -12.67 -6.15
C ILE A 52 11.23 -13.57 -5.92
N SER A 53 11.32 -14.84 -6.31
CA SER A 53 10.26 -15.82 -6.08
C SER A 53 10.01 -16.01 -4.58
N ALA A 54 11.08 -16.20 -3.79
CA ALA A 54 10.98 -16.34 -2.33
C ALA A 54 10.41 -15.08 -1.65
N MET A 55 10.73 -13.89 -2.15
CA MET A 55 10.16 -12.63 -1.65
C MET A 55 8.67 -12.53 -1.96
N LEU A 56 8.25 -12.86 -3.18
CA LEU A 56 6.84 -12.87 -3.57
C LEU A 56 6.05 -13.89 -2.74
N ASP A 57 6.58 -15.09 -2.55
CA ASP A 57 5.96 -16.12 -1.70
C ASP A 57 5.75 -15.61 -0.26
N MET A 58 6.76 -14.91 0.29
CA MET A 58 6.65 -14.30 1.62
C MET A 58 5.57 -13.21 1.67
N ILE A 59 5.50 -12.34 0.65
CA ILE A 59 4.51 -11.26 0.56
C ILE A 59 3.09 -11.84 0.47
N TYR A 60 2.86 -12.82 -0.41
CA TYR A 60 1.53 -13.43 -0.57
C TYR A 60 1.07 -14.15 0.70
N ARG A 61 1.97 -14.85 1.39
CA ARG A 61 1.66 -15.46 2.69
C ARG A 61 1.23 -14.41 3.72
N LEU A 62 1.92 -13.27 3.78
CA LEU A 62 1.52 -12.18 4.67
C LEU A 62 0.16 -11.59 4.30
N TYR A 63 -0.14 -11.46 3.01
CA TYR A 63 -1.45 -10.99 2.56
C TYR A 63 -2.58 -11.95 2.94
N GLU A 64 -2.35 -13.26 2.85
CA GLU A 64 -3.30 -14.27 3.35
C GLU A 64 -3.50 -14.18 4.87
N GLU A 65 -2.40 -14.06 5.64
CA GLU A 65 -2.43 -13.95 7.10
C GLU A 65 -3.22 -12.71 7.57
N GLU A 66 -3.00 -11.57 6.92
CA GLU A 66 -3.67 -10.31 7.22
C GLU A 66 -5.06 -10.17 6.55
N ARG A 67 -5.48 -11.17 5.75
CA ARG A 67 -6.73 -11.18 4.97
C ARG A 67 -6.90 -9.96 4.07
N LEU A 68 -5.81 -9.58 3.40
CA LEU A 68 -5.81 -8.51 2.40
C LEU A 68 -6.34 -9.03 1.06
N ASP A 69 -7.02 -8.18 0.30
CA ASP A 69 -7.34 -8.47 -1.08
C ASP A 69 -6.09 -8.28 -1.95
N PHE A 70 -5.74 -9.29 -2.74
CA PHE A 70 -4.58 -9.24 -3.64
C PHE A 70 -4.85 -9.94 -4.97
N LEU A 71 -4.07 -9.57 -5.99
CA LEU A 71 -4.06 -10.28 -7.26
C LEU A 71 -3.23 -11.56 -7.09
N PRO A 72 -3.78 -12.75 -7.39
CA PRO A 72 -3.02 -13.98 -7.23
C PRO A 72 -1.84 -14.03 -8.20
N PRO A 73 -0.72 -14.65 -7.80
CA PRO A 73 0.49 -14.72 -8.62
C PRO A 73 0.19 -15.30 -10.01
N GLY A 74 0.74 -14.67 -11.05
CA GLY A 74 0.57 -15.08 -12.45
C GLY A 74 -0.71 -14.58 -13.13
N LYS A 75 -1.50 -13.74 -12.45
CA LYS A 75 -2.62 -12.98 -13.05
C LYS A 75 -2.36 -11.48 -13.07
N GLU A 76 -1.10 -11.05 -12.91
CA GLU A 76 -0.75 -9.65 -13.03
C GLU A 76 -1.03 -9.16 -14.47
N PRO A 77 -1.64 -7.98 -14.66
CA PRO A 77 -1.81 -7.40 -15.99
C PRO A 77 -0.44 -7.13 -16.63
N ILE A 78 -0.28 -7.55 -17.89
CA ILE A 78 0.90 -7.33 -18.74
C ILE A 78 0.96 -5.86 -19.18
#